data_AF-A0AA40KQ99-F1
#
_entry.id   AF-A0AA40KQ99-F1
#
_cell.length_a   1.000
_cell.length_b   1.000
_cell.length_c   1.000
_cell.angle_alpha   90.00
_cell.angle_beta   90.00
_cell.angle_gamma   90.00
#
_symmetry.space_group_name_H-M   'P 1'
#
loop_
_entity.id
_entity.type
_entity.pdbx_description
1 polymer ?
#
loop_
_entity_poly.entity_id
_entity_poly.type
_entity_poly.pdbx_seq_one_letter_code
_entity_poly.pdbx_strand_id
1 'polypeptide(L)' 'MQRYRSNQEFIDTYLAKKEALQKEKERQELMQKSAIKIQAWWRGVMVRRKLGPYRPTEKKKKRQAKTKK' A
#
# COMPACT_ATOMS: atom_id res chain seq x y z
N MET A 1 -40.97 -32.69 0.22
CA MET A 1 -39.82 -32.71 -0.72
C MET A 1 -39.47 -31.33 -1.28
N GLN A 2 -40.38 -30.59 -1.93
CA GLN A 2 -40.05 -29.29 -2.56
C GLN A 2 -39.54 -28.21 -1.59
N ARG A 3 -40.14 -28.09 -0.40
CA ARG A 3 -39.73 -27.10 0.61
C ARG A 3 -38.30 -27.30 1.14
N TYR A 4 -37.85 -28.55 1.24
CA TYR A 4 -36.48 -28.86 1.64
C TYR A 4 -35.48 -28.43 0.56
N ARG A 5 -35.78 -28.71 -0.71
CA ARG A 5 -34.93 -28.30 -1.85
C ARG A 5 -34.80 -26.78 -1.93
N SER A 6 -35.92 -26.06 -1.84
CA SER A 6 -35.91 -24.59 -1.86
C SER A 6 -35.13 -23.99 -0.68
N ASN A 7 -35.28 -24.55 0.52
CA ASN A 7 -34.50 -24.13 1.68
C ASN A 7 -33.00 -24.40 1.49
N GLN A 8 -32.64 -25.55 0.92
CA GLN A 8 -31.24 -25.90 0.65
C GLN A 8 -30.62 -24.96 -0.38
N GLU A 9 -31.30 -24.68 -1.48
CA GLU A 9 -30.87 -23.72 -2.50
C GLU A 9 -30.66 -22.32 -1.90
N PHE A 10 -31.55 -21.88 -1.00
CA PHE A 10 -31.37 -20.61 -0.29
C PHE A 10 -30.12 -20.60 0.60
N ILE A 11 -29.89 -21.68 1.35
CA ILE A 11 -28.70 -21.81 2.21
C ILE A 11 -27.44 -21.79 1.35
N ASP A 12 -27.40 -22.58 0.28
CA ASP A 12 -26.22 -22.72 -0.58
C ASP A 12 -25.89 -21.40 -1.28
N THR A 13 -26.89 -20.70 -1.81
CA THR A 13 -26.70 -19.38 -2.44
C THR A 13 -26.22 -18.32 -1.44
N TYR A 14 -26.76 -18.32 -0.22
CA TYR A 14 -26.32 -17.42 0.83
C TYR A 14 -24.86 -17.67 1.23
N LEU A 15 -24.49 -18.95 1.43
CA LEU A 15 -23.12 -19.35 1.78
C LEU A 15 -22.13 -18.99 0.68
N ALA A 16 -22.47 -19.27 -0.58
CA ALA A 16 -21.62 -18.91 -1.73
C ALA A 16 -21.39 -17.40 -1.82
N LYS A 17 -22.44 -16.59 -1.62
CA LYS A 17 -22.33 -15.12 -1.60
C LYS A 17 -21.46 -14.63 -0.44
N LYS A 18 -21.63 -15.21 0.75
CA LYS A 18 -20.83 -14.88 1.93
C LYS A 18 -19.35 -15.21 1.72
N GLU A 19 -19.05 -16.37 1.16
CA GLU A 19 -17.67 -16.79 0.86
C GLU A 19 -17.03 -15.88 -0.18
N ALA A 20 -17.75 -15.52 -1.25
CA ALA A 20 -17.25 -14.61 -2.28
C ALA A 20 -16.89 -13.23 -1.70
N LEU A 21 -17.74 -12.68 -0.83
CA LEU A 21 -17.48 -11.41 -0.14
C LEU A 21 -16.24 -11.50 0.77
N GLN A 22 -16.09 -12.61 1.49
CA GLN A 22 -14.94 -12.82 2.38
C GLN A 22 -13.63 -12.92 1.58
N LYS A 23 -13.62 -13.69 0.49
CA LYS A 23 -12.44 -13.82 -0.39
C LYS A 23 -12.02 -12.50 -1.01
N GLU A 24 -12.98 -11.68 -1.46
CA GLU A 24 -12.66 -10.37 -2.01
C GLU A 24 -12.08 -9.44 -0.93
N LYS A 25 -12.65 -9.44 0.29
CA LYS A 25 -12.11 -8.67 1.40
C LYS A 25 -10.67 -9.09 1.75
N GLU A 26 -10.41 -10.39 1.87
CA GLU A 26 -9.07 -10.91 2.15
C GLU A 26 -8.07 -10.52 1.06
N ARG A 27 -8.48 -10.61 -0.22
CA ARG A 27 -7.66 -10.16 -1.35
C ARG A 27 -7.34 -8.66 -1.26
N GLN A 28 -8.32 -7.83 -0.97
CA GLN A 28 -8.13 -6.38 -0.81
C GLN A 28 -7.18 -6.07 0.35
N GLU A 29 -7.34 -6.74 1.49
CA GLU A 29 -6.46 -6.58 2.64
C GLU A 29 -5.01 -6.99 2.33
N LEU A 30 -4.81 -8.12 1.64
CA LEU A 30 -3.48 -8.58 1.22
C LEU A 30 -2.82 -7.59 0.25
N MET A 31 -3.60 -7.07 -0.70
CA MET A 31 -3.13 -6.07 -1.66
C MET A 31 -2.72 -4.78 -0.94
N GLN A 32 -3.56 -4.28 -0.02
CA GLN A 32 -3.26 -3.08 0.76
C GLN A 32 -2.02 -3.26 1.64
N LYS A 33 -1.92 -4.39 2.38
CA LYS A 33 -0.74 -4.69 3.21
C LYS A 33 0.54 -4.74 2.38
N SER A 34 0.48 -5.35 1.19
CA SER A 34 1.61 -5.43 0.26
C SER A 34 1.97 -4.05 -0.29
N ALA A 35 0.98 -3.26 -0.70
CA ALA A 35 1.17 -1.91 -1.18
C ALA A 35 1.83 -1.02 -0.12
N ILE A 36 1.37 -1.08 1.14
CA ILE A 36 1.96 -0.34 2.27
C ILE A 36 3.43 -0.70 2.46
N LYS A 37 3.80 -1.98 2.39
CA LYS A 37 5.21 -2.41 2.49
C LYS A 37 6.07 -1.81 1.39
N ILE A 38 5.61 -1.86 0.15
CA ILE A 38 6.32 -1.29 -1.01
C ILE A 38 6.45 0.23 -0.85
N GLN A 39 5.36 0.89 -0.47
CA GLN A 39 5.29 2.33 -0.25
C GLN A 39 6.22 2.82 0.86
N ALA A 40 6.28 2.09 1.98
CA ALA A 40 7.17 2.39 3.10
C ALA A 40 8.63 2.14 2.72
N TRP A 41 8.91 1.02 2.04
CA TRP A 41 10.24 0.74 1.51
C TRP A 41 10.72 1.85 0.58
N TRP A 42 9.88 2.27 -0.37
CA TRP A 42 10.24 3.32 -1.32
C TRP A 42 10.51 4.66 -0.63
N ARG A 43 9.68 5.07 0.34
CA ARG A 43 9.93 6.26 1.17
C ARG A 43 11.29 6.19 1.87
N GLY A 44 11.63 5.03 2.43
CA GLY A 44 12.95 4.79 3.02
C GLY A 44 14.09 4.87 2.00
N VAL A 45 13.90 4.33 0.79
CA VAL A 45 14.86 4.41 -0.31
C VAL A 45 15.08 5.86 -0.73
N MET A 46 14.01 6.65 -0.90
CA MET A 46 14.11 8.06 -1.28
C MET A 46 15.00 8.85 -0.31
N VAL A 47 14.85 8.62 1.00
CA VAL A 47 15.67 9.31 2.01
C VAL A 47 17.11 8.80 2.02
N ARG A 48 17.33 7.48 2.13
CA ARG A 48 18.69 6.90 2.23
C ARG A 48 19.54 7.16 1.00
N ARG A 49 18.93 7.12 -0.19
CA ARG A 49 19.60 7.40 -1.46
C ARG A 49 19.52 8.87 -1.87
N LYS A 50 18.90 9.72 -1.05
CA LYS A 50 18.78 11.16 -1.29
C LYS A 50 18.18 11.48 -2.67
N LEU A 51 17.11 10.77 -3.01
CA LEU A 51 16.36 10.94 -4.25
C LEU A 51 15.31 12.04 -4.09
N GLY A 52 14.95 12.67 -5.21
CA GLY A 52 13.88 13.67 -5.26
C GLY A 52 14.15 14.85 -4.31
N PRO A 53 13.18 15.23 -3.45
CA PRO A 53 13.32 16.36 -2.53
C PRO A 53 14.45 16.24 -1.50
N TYR A 54 14.96 15.02 -1.27
CA TYR A 54 16.03 14.77 -0.31
C TYR A 54 17.44 14.88 -0.91
N ARG A 55 17.54 15.15 -2.21
CA ARG A 55 18.82 15.42 -2.86
C ARG A 55 19.47 16.60 -2.13
N PRO A 56 20.75 16.50 -1.71
CA PRO A 56 21.42 17.65 -1.14
C PRO A 56 21.36 18.75 -2.19
N THR A 57 20.68 19.85 -1.87
CA THR A 57 20.88 21.07 -2.63
C THR A 57 22.38 21.33 -2.50
N GLU A 58 23.08 21.40 -3.63
CA GLU A 58 24.48 21.78 -3.61
C GLU A 58 24.52 23.08 -2.81
N LYS A 59 25.11 23.00 -1.61
CA LYS A 59 25.34 24.18 -0.79
C LYS A 59 26.07 25.12 -1.73
N LYS A 60 25.41 26.19 -2.18
CA LYS A 60 26.10 27.34 -2.78
C LYS A 60 27.24 27.60 -1.83
N LYS A 61 28.47 27.26 -2.24
CA LYS A 61 29.69 27.54 -1.48
C LYS A 61 29.56 29.03 -1.16
N LYS A 62 29.23 29.39 0.09
CA LYS A 62 29.48 30.74 0.59
C LYS A 62 31.00 30.85 0.48
N ARG A 63 31.46 31.42 -0.63
CA ARG A 63 32.88 31.71 -0.88
C ARG A 63 33.32 32.44 0.37
N GLN A 64 34.28 31.86 1.06
CA GLN A 64 34.95 32.46 2.20
C GLN A 64 35.23 33.92 1.85
N ALA A 65 34.65 34.84 2.61
CA ALA A 65 35.10 36.22 2.62
C ALA A 65 36.51 36.21 3.24
N LYS A 66 37.51 35.86 2.42
CA LYS A 66 38.92 36.09 2.75
C LYS A 66 39.17 37.58 2.55
N THR A 67 39.32 38.24 3.69
CA THR A 67 40.20 39.38 3.96
C THR A 67 41.02 39.89 2.78
N LYS A 68 40.84 41.17 2.42
CA LYS A 68 41.86 42.07 1.85
C LYS A 68 41.68 43.41 2.57
N LYS A 69 42.58 43.73 3.50
CA LYS A 69 43.73 44.65 3.38
C LYS A 69 43.29 46.09 3.13
#